data_AF-A0A1Z9SQZ9-F1
#
_entry.id   AF-A0A1Z9SQZ9-F1
#
_cell.length_a   1.000
_cell.length_b   1.000
_cell.length_c   1.000
_cell.angle_alpha   90.00
_cell.angle_beta   90.00
_cell.angle_gamma   90.00
#
_symmetry.space_group_name_H-M   'P 1'
#
loop_
_entity.id
_entity.type
_entity.pdbx_description
1 polymer ?
#
loop_
_entity_poly.entity_id
_entity_poly.type
_entity_poly.pdbx_seq_one_letter_code
_entity_poly.pdbx_strand_id
1 'polypeptide(L)'
;MDLYKNIKIFVGLLFLCFSYLQINDPDYLYWVSVYLFSSLCTFYSIFKDNIKFVKFLSAFYFLSSLILIFKESNSDVVMYIFSENTNEIFGLIICSAWLYFLPVFNKKV
;
A
#
# COMPACT_ATOMS: atom_id res chain seq x y z
N MET A 1 -0.19 9.86 24.33
CA MET A 1 0.18 9.79 22.90
C MET A 1 -1.03 9.20 22.18
N ASP A 2 -1.63 9.94 21.26
CA ASP A 2 -2.91 9.55 20.65
C ASP A 2 -2.80 8.18 19.98
N LEU A 3 -3.69 7.24 20.33
CA LEU A 3 -3.69 5.86 19.82
C LEU A 3 -3.54 5.81 18.29
N TYR A 4 -4.27 6.68 17.58
CA TYR A 4 -4.21 6.80 16.12
C TYR A 4 -2.85 7.22 15.58
N LYS A 5 -2.12 8.07 16.31
CA LYS A 5 -0.76 8.46 15.94
C LYS A 5 0.18 7.26 16.05
N ASN A 6 0.06 6.45 17.10
CA ASN A 6 0.86 5.24 17.27
C ASN A 6 0.58 4.20 16.16
N ILE A 7 -0.69 4.01 15.81
CA ILE A 7 -1.07 3.11 14.71
C ILE A 7 -0.44 3.57 13.39
N LYS A 8 -0.53 4.88 13.06
CA LYS A 8 0.12 5.42 11.85
C LYS A 8 1.63 5.22 11.84
N ILE A 9 2.31 5.45 12.97
CA ILE A 9 3.75 5.24 13.07
C ILE A 9 4.07 3.77 12.81
N PHE A 10 3.36 2.85 13.48
CA PHE A 10 3.55 1.41 13.31
C PHE A 10 3.33 0.96 11.86
N VAL A 11 2.21 1.35 11.24
CA VAL A 11 1.90 0.98 9.86
C VAL A 11 2.86 1.63 8.87
N GLY A 12 3.26 2.89 9.10
CA GLY A 12 4.26 3.57 8.29
C GLY A 12 5.62 2.86 8.31
N LEU A 13 6.06 2.39 9.48
CA LEU A 13 7.28 1.59 9.63
C LEU A 13 7.13 0.21 8.96
N LEU A 14 5.97 -0.43 9.08
CA LEU A 14 5.69 -1.70 8.44
C LEU A 14 5.81 -1.61 6.91
N PHE A 15 5.23 -0.58 6.28
CA PHE A 15 5.43 -0.34 4.84
C PHE A 15 6.87 0.01 4.48
N LEU A 16 7.61 0.68 5.36
CA LEU A 16 9.02 0.95 5.12
C LEU A 16 9.84 -0.35 5.14
N CYS A 17 9.52 -1.27 6.05
CA CYS A 17 10.11 -2.62 6.05
C CYS A 17 9.77 -3.39 4.78
N PHE A 18 8.52 -3.34 4.30
CA PHE A 18 8.15 -3.96 3.02
C PHE A 18 8.90 -3.31 1.85
N SER A 19 9.00 -1.98 1.81
CA SER A 19 9.81 -1.32 0.78
C SER A 19 11.27 -1.82 0.75
N TYR A 20 11.86 -2.09 1.92
CA TYR A 20 13.21 -2.64 2.02
C TYR A 20 13.31 -4.09 1.53
N LEU A 21 12.35 -4.96 1.87
CA LEU A 21 12.38 -6.37 1.46
C LEU A 21 12.32 -6.55 -0.07
N GLN A 22 11.60 -5.65 -0.74
CA GLN A 22 11.34 -5.64 -2.18
C GLN A 22 12.55 -5.25 -3.03
N ILE A 23 13.67 -4.84 -2.42
CA ILE A 23 14.92 -4.54 -3.13
C ILE A 23 15.46 -5.78 -3.87
N ASN A 24 15.12 -6.99 -3.41
CA ASN A 24 15.58 -8.24 -4.01
C ASN A 24 14.69 -8.74 -5.16
N ASP A 25 13.56 -8.08 -5.43
CA ASP A 25 12.64 -8.51 -6.49
C ASP A 25 13.13 -8.09 -7.88
N PRO A 26 12.83 -8.85 -8.96
CA PRO A 26 13.23 -8.50 -10.32
C PRO A 26 12.71 -7.12 -10.74
N ASP A 27 11.51 -6.76 -10.31
CA ASP A 27 10.86 -5.46 -10.56
C ASP A 27 10.92 -4.52 -9.34
N TYR A 28 12.05 -4.52 -8.62
CA TYR A 28 12.23 -3.76 -7.38
C TYR A 28 11.84 -2.28 -7.48
N LEU A 29 12.11 -1.60 -8.60
CA LEU A 29 11.82 -0.17 -8.74
C LEU A 29 10.34 0.14 -8.53
N TYR A 30 9.45 -0.68 -9.10
CA TYR A 30 8.01 -0.48 -8.96
C TYR A 30 7.59 -0.78 -7.52
N TRP A 31 7.97 -1.94 -6.99
CA TRP A 31 7.52 -2.40 -5.67
C TRP A 31 8.06 -1.57 -4.52
N VAL A 32 9.35 -1.24 -4.55
CA VAL A 32 9.98 -0.31 -3.60
C VAL A 32 9.22 1.01 -3.60
N SER A 33 8.88 1.56 -4.76
CA SER A 33 8.17 2.83 -4.86
C SER A 33 6.76 2.79 -4.28
N VAL A 34 6.00 1.71 -4.52
CA VAL A 34 4.63 1.53 -4.00
C VAL A 34 4.62 1.57 -2.48
N TYR A 35 5.48 0.78 -1.84
CA TYR A 35 5.56 0.72 -0.39
C TYR A 35 6.19 1.99 0.22
N LEU A 36 7.19 2.57 -0.43
CA LEU A 36 7.83 3.80 0.02
C LEU A 36 6.83 4.97 0.00
N PHE A 37 6.08 5.16 -1.08
CA PHE A 37 5.06 6.21 -1.15
C PHE A 37 3.93 5.99 -0.14
N SER A 38 3.54 4.73 0.10
CA SER A 38 2.55 4.38 1.14
C SER A 38 3.04 4.76 2.54
N SER A 39 4.32 4.48 2.83
CA SER A 39 4.98 4.85 4.08
C SER A 39 5.06 6.37 4.24
N LEU A 40 5.54 7.09 3.22
CA LEU A 40 5.65 8.55 3.22
C LEU A 40 4.28 9.23 3.42
N CYS A 41 3.25 8.77 2.72
CA CYS A 41 1.89 9.29 2.89
C CYS A 41 1.38 9.07 4.31
N THR A 42 1.67 7.90 4.90
CA THR A 42 1.30 7.56 6.26
C THR A 42 1.98 8.49 7.27
N PHE A 43 3.30 8.69 7.17
CA PHE A 43 4.02 9.62 8.04
C PHE A 43 3.59 11.07 7.84
N TYR A 44 3.37 11.49 6.59
CA TYR A 44 2.90 12.84 6.29
C TYR A 44 1.53 13.14 6.93
N SER A 45 0.65 12.12 7.01
CA SER A 45 -0.67 12.23 7.66
C SER A 45 -0.63 12.43 9.18
N ILE A 46 0.54 12.31 9.81
CA ILE A 46 0.74 12.65 11.22
C ILE A 46 0.81 14.17 11.41
N PHE A 47 1.35 14.88 10.41
CA PHE A 47 1.54 16.33 10.46
C PHE A 47 0.39 17.10 9.80
N LYS A 48 -0.31 16.48 8.84
CA LYS A 48 -1.38 17.12 8.08
C LYS A 48 -2.61 16.24 7.97
N ASP A 49 -3.73 16.75 8.47
CA ASP A 49 -4.96 15.98 8.62
C ASP A 49 -5.73 15.78 7.30
N ASN A 50 -5.58 16.67 6.31
CA ASN A 50 -6.37 16.63 5.08
C ASN A 50 -5.48 16.47 3.84
N ILE A 51 -5.18 15.22 3.50
CA ILE A 51 -4.38 14.88 2.31
C ILE A 51 -5.29 14.26 1.26
N LYS A 52 -5.99 15.11 0.50
CA LYS A 52 -6.88 14.68 -0.59
C LYS A 52 -6.17 13.79 -1.63
N PHE A 53 -4.88 14.06 -1.87
CA PHE A 53 -4.04 13.30 -2.79
C PHE A 53 -3.92 11.82 -2.41
N VAL A 54 -3.96 11.48 -1.12
CA VAL A 54 -3.84 10.09 -0.65
C VAL A 54 -5.01 9.23 -1.13
N LYS A 55 -6.22 9.80 -1.25
CA LYS A 55 -7.37 9.08 -1.81
C LYS A 55 -7.21 8.80 -3.31
N PHE A 56 -6.59 9.73 -4.03
CA PHE A 56 -6.26 9.52 -5.44
C PHE A 56 -5.21 8.41 -5.60
N LEU A 57 -4.16 8.43 -4.76
CA LEU A 57 -3.13 7.39 -4.75
C LEU A 57 -3.71 6.00 -4.39
N SER A 58 -4.62 5.95 -3.42
CA SER A 58 -5.37 4.74 -3.06
C SER A 58 -6.14 4.16 -4.26
N ALA A 59 -6.88 5.00 -5.00
CA ALA A 59 -7.62 4.58 -6.18
C ALA A 59 -6.68 4.08 -7.29
N PHE A 60 -5.53 4.73 -7.47
CA PHE A 60 -4.51 4.30 -8.42
C PHE A 60 -3.98 2.91 -8.07
N TYR A 61 -3.60 2.64 -6.81
CA TYR A 61 -3.15 1.30 -6.39
C TYR A 61 -4.23 0.24 -6.53
N PHE A 62 -5.49 0.59 -6.25
CA PHE A 62 -6.60 -0.32 -6.49
C PHE A 62 -6.72 -0.69 -7.97
N LEU A 63 -6.67 0.29 -8.86
CA LEU A 63 -6.74 0.06 -10.30
C LEU A 63 -5.57 -0.78 -10.81
N SER A 64 -4.35 -0.52 -10.32
CA SER A 64 -3.17 -1.35 -10.60
C SER A 64 -3.38 -2.80 -10.16
N SER A 65 -3.97 -3.03 -8.98
CA SER A 65 -4.28 -4.39 -8.51
C SER A 65 -5.28 -5.11 -9.42
N LEU A 66 -6.31 -4.42 -9.93
CA LEU A 66 -7.27 -4.99 -10.86
C LEU A 66 -6.63 -5.37 -12.18
N ILE A 67 -5.75 -4.53 -12.72
CA ILE A 67 -5.02 -4.81 -13.97
C ILE A 67 -4.19 -6.09 -13.81
N LEU A 68 -3.49 -6.26 -12.68
CA LEU A 68 -2.72 -7.48 -12.40
C LEU A 68 -3.62 -8.72 -12.28
N ILE A 69 -4.76 -8.61 -11.61
CA ILE A 69 -5.75 -9.70 -11.52
C ILE A 69 -6.23 -10.14 -12.91
N PHE A 70 -6.58 -9.18 -13.79
CA PHE A 70 -7.01 -9.49 -15.14
C PHE A 70 -5.89 -10.08 -16.00
N LYS A 71 -4.64 -9.63 -15.81
CA LYS A 71 -3.47 -10.20 -16.49
C LYS A 71 -3.25 -11.65 -16.07
N GLU A 72 -3.30 -11.92 -14.77
CA GLU A 72 -3.10 -13.25 -14.20
C GLU A 72 -4.20 -14.24 -14.60
N SER A 73 -5.46 -13.79 -14.64
CA SER A 73 -6.60 -14.64 -15.01
C SER A 73 -6.55 -15.19 -16.43
N ASN A 74 -5.75 -14.61 -17.33
CA ASN A 74 -5.60 -15.08 -18.72
C ASN A 74 -4.47 -16.10 -18.88
N SER A 75 -3.64 -16.28 -17.86
CA SER A 75 -2.64 -17.35 -17.78
C SER A 75 -3.29 -18.55 -17.10
N ASP A 76 -3.24 -19.73 -17.72
CA ASP A 76 -3.78 -21.01 -17.21
C ASP A 76 -3.04 -21.54 -15.95
N VAL A 77 -2.57 -20.65 -15.08
CA VAL A 77 -1.75 -20.95 -13.92
C VAL A 77 -2.67 -21.13 -12.73
N VAL A 78 -2.65 -22.35 -12.18
CA VAL A 78 -3.27 -22.68 -10.89
C VAL A 78 -2.80 -21.67 -9.85
N MET A 79 -3.75 -20.97 -9.23
CA MET A 79 -3.49 -19.94 -8.23
C MET A 79 -2.81 -20.58 -7.01
N TYR A 80 -1.48 -20.60 -7.00
CA TYR A 80 -0.72 -20.93 -5.80
C TYR A 80 -0.88 -19.76 -4.83
N ILE A 81 -1.33 -20.05 -3.60
CA ILE A 81 -1.62 -19.08 -2.53
C ILE A 81 -0.41 -18.18 -2.17
N PHE A 82 0.79 -18.51 -2.67
CA PHE A 82 2.05 -17.78 -2.44
C PHE A 82 2.85 -17.55 -3.73
N SER A 83 2.20 -17.43 -4.89
CA SER A 83 2.92 -16.97 -6.09
C SER A 83 3.33 -15.51 -5.94
N GLU A 84 4.42 -15.12 -6.60
CA GLU A 84 4.91 -13.73 -6.64
C GLU A 84 3.79 -12.75 -7.01
N ASN A 85 3.09 -13.00 -8.12
CA ASN A 85 1.95 -12.18 -8.56
C ASN A 85 0.81 -12.10 -7.53
N THR A 86 0.51 -13.17 -6.80
CA THR A 86 -0.52 -13.10 -5.74
C THR A 86 -0.09 -12.18 -4.61
N ASN A 87 1.17 -12.28 -4.16
CA ASN A 87 1.72 -11.42 -3.11
C ASN A 87 1.73 -9.94 -3.53
N GLU A 88 2.05 -9.67 -4.79
CA GLU A 88 2.03 -8.35 -5.41
C GLU A 88 0.62 -7.74 -5.43
N ILE A 89 -0.38 -8.52 -5.87
CA ILE A 89 -1.79 -8.11 -5.86
C ILE A 89 -2.26 -7.80 -4.43
N PHE A 90 -1.95 -8.69 -3.48
CA PHE A 90 -2.30 -8.48 -2.07
C PHE A 90 -1.62 -7.22 -1.50
N GLY A 91 -0.35 -6.99 -1.84
CA GLY A 91 0.40 -5.80 -1.46
C GLY A 91 -0.28 -4.51 -1.89
N LEU A 92 -0.70 -4.43 -3.15
CA LEU A 92 -1.41 -3.26 -3.68
C LEU A 92 -2.77 -3.05 -3.02
N ILE A 93 -3.53 -4.13 -2.78
CA ILE A 93 -4.83 -4.05 -2.12
C ILE A 93 -4.67 -3.52 -0.69
N ILE A 94 -3.69 -4.03 0.06
CA ILE A 94 -3.39 -3.59 1.43
C ILE A 94 -2.99 -2.11 1.44
N CYS A 95 -2.09 -1.69 0.54
CA CYS A 95 -1.67 -0.30 0.42
C CYS A 95 -2.86 0.61 0.07
N SER A 96 -3.68 0.20 -0.91
CA SER A 96 -4.86 0.95 -1.33
C SER A 96 -5.87 1.12 -0.19
N ALA A 97 -6.20 0.03 0.50
CA ALA A 97 -7.15 0.04 1.61
C ALA A 97 -6.66 0.95 2.74
N TRP A 98 -5.40 0.83 3.13
CA TRP A 98 -4.82 1.68 4.17
C TRP A 98 -4.88 3.17 3.80
N LEU A 99 -4.43 3.52 2.59
CA LEU A 99 -4.45 4.90 2.11
C LEU A 99 -5.89 5.45 2.02
N TYR A 100 -6.87 4.62 1.68
CA TYR A 100 -8.28 5.04 1.66
C TYR A 100 -8.79 5.45 3.06
N PHE A 101 -8.48 4.64 4.08
CA PHE A 101 -8.91 4.88 5.46
C PHE A 101 -8.04 5.89 6.20
N LEU A 102 -6.82 6.17 5.73
CA LEU A 102 -5.87 7.07 6.38
C LEU A 102 -6.47 8.43 6.79
N PRO A 103 -7.24 9.16 5.95
CA PRO A 103 -7.83 10.44 6.32
C PRO A 103 -8.97 10.33 7.34
N VAL A 104 -9.58 9.15 7.51
CA VAL A 104 -10.65 8.92 8.50
C VAL A 104 -10.07 8.96 9.91
N PHE A 105 -8.86 8.43 10.09
CA PHE A 105 -8.12 8.46 11.35
C PHE A 105 -7.60 9.85 11.75
N ASN A 106 -7.82 10.88 10.91
CA ASN A 106 -7.41 12.26 11.15
C ASN A 106 -8.56 13.13 11.70
N LYS A 107 -9.80 12.64 11.68
CA LYS A 107 -10.91 13.38 12.27
C LYS A 107 -10.75 13.35 13.79
N LYS A 108 -10.28 14.47 14.35
CA LYS A 108 -10.52 14.77 15.77
C LYS A 108 -12.03 14.73 15.99
N VAL A 109 -12.48 13.78 16.80
CA VAL A 109 -13.77 13.91 17.49
C VAL A 109 -13.65 15.11 18.43
#